data_AF-A0A5B9PLU1-F1
#
_entry.id   AF-A0A5B9PLU1-F1
#
_cell.length_a   1.000
_cell.length_b   1.000
_cell.length_c   1.000
_cell.angle_alpha   90.00
_cell.angle_beta   90.00
_cell.angle_gamma   90.00
#
_symmetry.space_group_name_H-M   'P 1'
#
loop_
_entity.id
_entity.type
_entity.pdbx_description
1 polymer ?
#
loop_
_entity_poly.entity_id
_entity_poly.type
_entity_poly.pdbx_seq_one_letter_code
_entity_poly.pdbx_strand_id
1 'polypeptide(L)'
;MLVKKVPFLILLLCVCVSGCGDSVDSQISNATKHNIRKVAIMYMVYSSANKFVGPKDEAEFKAWIQGDPSRKERLERFGINTDEFDSYMVSDRTGDKFEIRWGVKSAPMAPAYPVAFEPNAVDGVRHVGMAGGETREVSDDDEYNDLWEGKVTPDDSEGAERGNS
;
A
#
# COMPACT_ATOMS: atom_id res chain seq x y z
N MET A 1 76.86 12.42 14.05
CA MET A 1 75.55 12.91 14.51
C MET A 1 74.66 13.09 13.28
N LEU A 2 73.55 12.36 13.18
CA LEU A 2 72.81 12.11 11.95
C LEU A 2 71.30 12.40 12.17
N VAL A 3 70.77 13.39 11.43
CA VAL A 3 69.38 13.60 10.90
C VAL A 3 68.23 13.67 11.95
N LYS A 4 67.12 14.44 11.82
CA LYS A 4 66.19 14.52 10.69
C LYS A 4 65.29 15.78 10.73
N LYS A 5 65.03 16.33 9.54
CA LYS A 5 63.94 17.27 9.23
C LYS A 5 62.61 16.51 9.27
N VAL A 6 61.60 17.06 9.94
CA VAL A 6 60.22 16.53 9.94
C VAL A 6 59.41 17.28 8.89
N PRO A 7 58.79 16.59 7.92
CA PRO A 7 57.99 17.22 6.88
C PRO A 7 56.53 17.43 7.33
N PHE A 8 56.02 18.55 6.84
CA PHE A 8 54.63 18.92 6.60
C PHE A 8 53.77 17.72 6.13
N LEU A 9 52.67 17.42 6.83
CA LEU A 9 51.61 16.57 6.27
C LEU A 9 50.22 17.09 6.68
N ILE A 10 49.56 17.60 5.66
CA ILE A 10 48.17 18.06 5.57
C ILE A 10 47.22 16.95 6.01
N LEU A 11 46.41 17.18 7.04
CA LEU A 11 45.28 16.32 7.41
C LEU A 11 44.00 16.92 6.81
N LEU A 12 43.77 16.63 5.53
CA LEU A 12 42.53 16.97 4.82
C LEU A 12 41.44 15.99 5.27
N LEU A 13 40.54 16.48 6.12
CA LEU A 13 39.37 15.76 6.61
C LEU A 13 38.33 15.62 5.47
N CYS A 14 38.47 14.60 4.63
CA CYS A 14 37.45 14.19 3.67
C CYS A 14 36.30 13.49 4.41
N VAL A 15 35.25 14.24 4.73
CA VAL A 15 33.98 13.69 5.20
C VAL A 15 33.29 13.02 4.00
N CYS A 16 33.51 11.71 3.84
CA CYS A 16 32.73 10.88 2.94
C CYS A 16 31.31 10.73 3.50
N VAL A 17 30.42 11.61 3.08
CA VAL A 17 28.98 11.40 3.21
C VAL A 17 28.59 10.35 2.17
N SER A 18 28.85 9.07 2.49
CA SER A 18 28.32 7.94 1.74
C SER A 18 26.82 7.88 2.03
N GLY A 19 26.03 8.59 1.24
CA GLY A 19 24.59 8.43 1.21
C GLY A 19 24.27 7.02 0.73
N CYS A 20 23.95 6.13 1.66
CA CYS A 20 23.30 4.86 1.38
C CYS A 20 21.85 5.18 1.00
N GLY A 21 21.66 5.68 -0.23
CA GLY A 21 20.35 5.95 -0.79
C GLY A 21 19.80 4.64 -1.32
N ASP A 22 18.88 4.03 -0.59
CA ASP A 22 18.00 2.99 -1.14
C ASP A 22 17.45 3.49 -2.47
N SER A 23 17.65 2.71 -3.54
CA SER A 23 17.17 3.08 -4.86
C SER A 23 15.65 3.29 -4.82
N VAL A 24 15.13 4.22 -5.62
CA VAL A 24 13.69 4.50 -5.71
C VAL A 24 12.90 3.20 -5.97
N ASP A 25 13.48 2.27 -6.72
CA ASP A 25 12.91 0.97 -7.02
C ASP A 25 12.77 0.06 -5.77
N SER A 26 13.72 0.09 -4.83
CA SER A 26 13.64 -0.72 -3.61
C SER A 26 12.53 -0.21 -2.67
N GLN A 27 12.36 1.12 -2.60
CA GLN A 27 11.29 1.75 -1.83
C GLN A 27 9.90 1.43 -2.39
N ILE A 28 9.74 1.47 -3.72
CA ILE A 28 8.47 1.10 -4.37
C ILE A 28 8.16 -0.39 -4.16
N SER A 29 9.16 -1.28 -4.27
CA SER A 29 8.94 -2.72 -4.08
C SER A 29 8.50 -3.08 -2.65
N ASN A 30 9.02 -2.36 -1.64
CA ASN A 30 8.57 -2.53 -0.26
C ASN A 30 7.15 -1.99 -0.05
N ALA A 31 6.80 -0.90 -0.72
CA ALA A 31 5.48 -0.28 -0.63
C ALA A 31 4.36 -1.12 -1.26
N THR A 32 4.66 -2.10 -2.13
CA THR A 32 3.68 -3.01 -2.75
C THR A 32 3.97 -4.49 -2.50
N LYS A 33 4.74 -4.79 -1.44
CA LYS A 33 5.17 -6.15 -1.09
C LYS A 33 4.01 -7.14 -0.96
N HIS A 34 2.91 -6.73 -0.32
CA HIS A 34 1.76 -7.58 -0.04
C HIS A 34 0.66 -7.42 -1.09
N ASN A 35 -0.02 -8.52 -1.42
CA ASN A 35 -1.04 -8.51 -2.48
C ASN A 35 -2.24 -7.62 -2.14
N ILE A 36 -2.63 -7.54 -0.85
CA ILE A 36 -3.74 -6.69 -0.42
C ILE A 36 -3.51 -5.20 -0.73
N ARG A 37 -2.25 -4.75 -0.62
CA ARG A 37 -1.83 -3.40 -0.97
C ARG A 37 -1.90 -3.16 -2.48
N LYS A 38 -1.55 -4.16 -3.30
CA LYS A 38 -1.71 -4.08 -4.76
C LYS A 38 -3.18 -3.96 -5.15
N VAL A 39 -4.07 -4.75 -4.52
CA VAL A 39 -5.53 -4.66 -4.73
C VAL A 39 -6.05 -3.27 -4.35
N ALA A 40 -5.65 -2.75 -3.20
CA ALA A 40 -6.02 -1.41 -2.75
C ALA A 40 -5.58 -0.32 -3.74
N ILE A 41 -4.34 -0.37 -4.24
CA ILE A 41 -3.84 0.57 -5.26
C ILE A 41 -4.61 0.43 -6.58
N MET A 42 -4.87 -0.78 -7.06
CA MET A 42 -5.67 -0.99 -8.27
C MET A 42 -7.08 -0.40 -8.10
N TYR A 43 -7.70 -0.55 -6.93
CA TYR A 43 -9.04 -0.01 -6.64
C TYR A 43 -9.01 1.52 -6.57
N MET A 44 -7.99 2.11 -5.94
CA MET A 44 -7.76 3.56 -5.91
C MET A 44 -7.64 4.12 -7.34
N VAL A 45 -6.83 3.49 -8.19
CA VAL A 45 -6.62 3.90 -9.58
C VAL A 45 -7.92 3.79 -10.39
N TYR A 46 -8.67 2.70 -10.22
CA TYR A 46 -9.99 2.53 -10.84
C TYR A 46 -10.94 3.64 -10.41
N SER A 47 -11.15 3.81 -9.11
CA SER A 47 -12.14 4.75 -8.58
C SER A 47 -11.81 6.19 -8.95
N SER A 48 -10.53 6.58 -8.90
CA SER A 48 -10.08 7.91 -9.34
C SER A 48 -10.43 8.21 -10.80
N ALA A 49 -10.37 7.20 -11.68
CA ALA A 49 -10.74 7.34 -13.08
C ALA A 49 -12.27 7.29 -13.33
N ASN A 50 -13.02 6.72 -12.38
CA ASN A 50 -14.46 6.47 -12.49
C ASN A 50 -15.27 7.35 -11.53
N LYS A 51 -14.91 8.63 -11.45
CA LYS A 51 -15.63 9.64 -10.63
C LYS A 51 -15.75 9.24 -9.15
N PHE A 52 -14.70 8.62 -8.61
CA PHE A 52 -14.62 8.13 -7.23
C PHE A 52 -15.67 7.05 -6.91
N VAL A 53 -16.07 6.27 -7.91
CA VAL A 53 -16.93 5.08 -7.73
C VAL A 53 -16.11 3.85 -8.06
N GLY A 54 -16.09 2.89 -7.13
CA GLY A 54 -15.42 1.61 -7.33
C GLY A 54 -16.11 0.72 -8.38
N PRO A 55 -15.44 -0.36 -8.82
CA PRO A 55 -15.99 -1.32 -9.76
C PRO A 55 -17.18 -2.06 -9.17
N LYS A 56 -18.15 -2.44 -10.00
CA LYS A 56 -19.39 -3.13 -9.58
C LYS A 56 -19.16 -4.57 -9.15
N ASP A 57 -18.13 -5.20 -9.70
CA ASP A 57 -17.74 -6.59 -9.47
C ASP A 57 -16.29 -6.83 -9.95
N GLU A 58 -15.79 -8.03 -9.68
CA GLU A 58 -14.44 -8.46 -10.05
C GLU A 58 -14.22 -8.51 -11.57
N ALA A 59 -15.25 -8.86 -12.33
CA ALA A 59 -15.14 -8.99 -13.78
C ALA A 59 -14.94 -7.63 -14.44
N GLU A 60 -15.68 -6.61 -14.02
CA GLU A 60 -15.47 -5.22 -14.42
C GLU A 60 -14.10 -4.73 -13.98
N PHE A 61 -13.71 -5.02 -12.75
CA PHE A 61 -12.43 -4.57 -12.22
C PHE A 61 -11.27 -5.13 -13.05
N LYS A 62 -11.26 -6.44 -13.30
CA LYS A 62 -10.27 -7.11 -14.14
C LYS A 62 -10.26 -6.56 -15.57
N ALA A 63 -11.43 -6.47 -16.19
CA ALA A 63 -11.55 -5.96 -17.56
C ALA A 63 -11.04 -4.52 -17.67
N TRP A 64 -11.29 -3.69 -16.67
CA TRP A 64 -10.81 -2.31 -16.66
C TRP A 64 -9.29 -2.23 -16.43
N ILE A 65 -8.74 -3.01 -15.50
CA ILE A 65 -7.30 -3.02 -15.21
C ILE A 65 -6.49 -3.51 -16.41
N GLN A 66 -6.97 -4.54 -17.11
CA GLN A 66 -6.27 -5.17 -18.23
C GLN A 66 -6.61 -4.56 -19.61
N GLY A 67 -7.64 -3.70 -19.68
CA GLY A 67 -8.22 -3.27 -20.95
C GLY A 67 -7.51 -2.12 -21.69
N ASP A 68 -6.58 -1.41 -21.06
CA ASP A 68 -5.95 -0.21 -21.63
C ASP A 68 -4.45 -0.15 -21.30
N PRO A 69 -3.55 -0.12 -22.32
CA PRO A 69 -2.10 -0.08 -22.11
C PRO A 69 -1.64 1.08 -21.22
N SER A 70 -2.29 2.24 -21.27
CA SER A 70 -1.92 3.40 -20.44
C SER A 70 -2.15 3.16 -18.95
N ARG A 71 -3.09 2.27 -18.59
CA ARG A 71 -3.34 1.85 -17.21
C ARG A 71 -2.25 0.90 -16.72
N LYS A 72 -1.80 0.00 -17.59
CA LYS A 72 -0.67 -0.89 -17.32
C LYS A 72 0.60 -0.09 -17.00
N GLU A 73 0.97 0.86 -17.85
CA GLU A 73 2.13 1.76 -17.60
C GLU A 73 2.01 2.56 -16.29
N ARG A 74 0.78 2.93 -15.91
CA ARG A 74 0.53 3.62 -14.63
C ARG A 74 0.71 2.68 -13.44
N LEU A 75 0.21 1.44 -13.52
CA LEU A 75 0.29 0.45 -12.44
C LEU A 75 1.68 -0.16 -12.30
N GLU A 76 2.44 -0.28 -13.39
CA GLU A 76 3.85 -0.72 -13.37
C GLU A 76 4.74 0.23 -12.55
N ARG A 77 4.41 1.53 -12.49
CA ARG A 77 5.09 2.50 -11.61
C ARG A 77 4.91 2.20 -10.11
N PHE A 78 3.93 1.39 -9.76
CA PHE A 78 3.73 0.86 -8.40
C PHE A 78 4.26 -0.58 -8.26
N GLY A 79 4.94 -1.12 -9.27
CA GLY A 79 5.40 -2.51 -9.28
C GLY A 79 4.25 -3.52 -9.44
N ILE A 80 3.14 -3.13 -10.07
CA ILE A 80 1.96 -3.98 -10.28
C ILE A 80 1.90 -4.43 -11.74
N ASN A 81 2.05 -5.74 -11.98
CA ASN A 81 1.86 -6.34 -13.30
C ASN A 81 0.37 -6.68 -13.50
N THR A 82 -0.31 -6.00 -14.43
CA THR A 82 -1.75 -6.21 -14.67
C THR A 82 -2.10 -7.60 -15.17
N ASP A 83 -1.13 -8.32 -15.75
CA ASP A 83 -1.34 -9.68 -16.26
C ASP A 83 -1.43 -10.70 -15.12
N GLU A 84 -0.96 -10.33 -13.92
CA GLU A 84 -0.99 -11.13 -12.69
C GLU A 84 -2.22 -10.85 -11.81
N PHE A 85 -3.23 -10.14 -12.34
CA PHE A 85 -4.42 -9.69 -11.59
C PHE A 85 -5.00 -10.78 -10.68
N ASP A 86 -5.28 -11.97 -11.23
CA ASP A 86 -5.92 -13.05 -10.47
C ASP A 86 -5.07 -13.51 -9.27
N SER A 87 -3.74 -13.49 -9.40
CA SER A 87 -2.83 -13.85 -8.30
C SER A 87 -2.82 -12.80 -7.20
N TYR A 88 -3.02 -11.52 -7.54
CA TYR A 88 -3.10 -10.43 -6.56
C TYR A 88 -4.40 -10.44 -5.79
N MET A 89 -5.43 -11.16 -6.25
CA MET A 89 -6.71 -11.30 -5.54
C MET A 89 -6.63 -12.31 -4.38
N VAL A 90 -5.46 -12.92 -4.16
CA VAL A 90 -5.20 -13.92 -3.12
C VAL A 90 -4.19 -13.37 -2.11
N SER A 91 -4.47 -13.60 -0.82
CA SER A 91 -3.56 -13.28 0.26
C SER A 91 -2.27 -14.07 0.14
N ASP A 92 -1.14 -13.37 0.19
CA ASP A 92 0.19 -13.96 0.32
C ASP A 92 0.47 -14.49 1.74
N ARG A 93 -0.36 -14.13 2.73
CA ARG A 93 -0.26 -14.57 4.13
C ARG A 93 -1.07 -15.84 4.39
N THR A 94 -2.29 -15.91 3.87
CA THR A 94 -3.23 -17.02 4.17
C THR A 94 -3.48 -17.94 2.97
N GLY A 95 -3.25 -17.48 1.74
CA GLY A 95 -3.63 -18.20 0.52
C GLY A 95 -5.13 -18.11 0.18
N ASP A 96 -5.92 -17.38 0.97
CA ASP A 96 -7.35 -17.18 0.70
C ASP A 96 -7.58 -16.03 -0.26
N LYS A 97 -8.69 -16.09 -0.99
CA LYS A 97 -9.13 -14.96 -1.80
C LYS A 97 -9.58 -13.81 -0.90
N PHE A 98 -9.21 -12.58 -1.26
CA PHE A 98 -9.69 -11.39 -0.55
C PHE A 98 -11.20 -11.23 -0.74
N GLU A 99 -11.88 -10.78 0.31
CA GLU A 99 -13.25 -10.30 0.23
C GLU A 99 -13.22 -8.82 -0.15
N ILE A 100 -14.00 -8.42 -1.15
CA ILE A 100 -13.97 -7.04 -1.67
C ILE A 100 -15.35 -6.42 -1.60
N ARG A 101 -15.38 -5.20 -1.07
CA ARG A 101 -16.55 -4.33 -1.12
C ARG A 101 -16.56 -3.61 -2.47
N TRP A 102 -17.44 -4.06 -3.35
CA TRP A 102 -17.63 -3.47 -4.67
C TRP A 102 -18.50 -2.22 -4.63
N GLY A 103 -18.34 -1.33 -5.61
CA GLY A 103 -19.18 -0.14 -5.79
C GLY A 103 -19.03 0.92 -4.70
N VAL A 104 -18.01 0.82 -3.83
CA VAL A 104 -17.75 1.81 -2.77
C VAL A 104 -17.49 3.18 -3.40
N LYS A 105 -18.23 4.18 -2.92
CA LYS A 105 -18.06 5.58 -3.33
C LYS A 105 -17.09 6.27 -2.40
N SER A 106 -16.02 6.81 -2.95
CA SER A 106 -15.06 7.66 -2.23
C SER A 106 -15.29 9.13 -2.59
N ALA A 107 -14.63 10.02 -1.87
CA ALA A 107 -14.52 11.43 -2.24
C ALA A 107 -13.05 11.84 -2.12
N PRO A 108 -12.51 12.69 -3.01
CA PRO A 108 -11.08 13.02 -3.05
C PRO A 108 -10.53 13.68 -1.79
N MET A 109 -11.39 14.27 -0.96
CA MET A 109 -11.01 14.92 0.32
C MET A 109 -11.58 14.20 1.54
N ALA A 110 -12.33 13.10 1.34
CA ALA A 110 -12.75 12.25 2.44
C ALA A 110 -11.64 11.24 2.73
N PRO A 111 -11.50 10.79 3.98
CA PRO A 111 -10.51 9.76 4.25
C PRO A 111 -10.99 8.44 3.60
N ALA A 112 -10.06 7.51 3.38
CA ALA A 112 -10.31 6.38 2.49
C ALA A 112 -11.20 5.31 3.13
N TYR A 113 -12.09 4.72 2.34
CA TYR A 113 -12.97 3.64 2.78
C TYR A 113 -12.29 2.27 2.67
N PRO A 114 -12.59 1.30 3.55
CA PRO A 114 -12.06 -0.05 3.44
C PRO A 114 -12.76 -0.80 2.30
N VAL A 115 -11.96 -1.43 1.43
CA VAL A 115 -12.43 -2.06 0.18
C VAL A 115 -11.98 -3.49 -0.01
N ALA A 116 -10.84 -3.92 0.53
CA ALA A 116 -10.34 -5.29 0.40
C ALA A 116 -10.03 -5.86 1.78
N PHE A 117 -10.41 -7.11 2.04
CA PHE A 117 -10.37 -7.70 3.37
C PHE A 117 -9.74 -9.08 3.29
N GLU A 118 -8.76 -9.32 4.16
CA GLU A 118 -8.23 -10.65 4.40
C GLU A 118 -9.18 -11.41 5.35
N PRO A 119 -9.78 -12.54 4.92
CA PRO A 119 -10.84 -13.19 5.70
C PRO A 119 -10.32 -13.83 6.99
N ASN A 120 -9.11 -14.38 6.95
CA ASN A 120 -8.50 -15.10 8.07
C ASN A 120 -7.33 -14.31 8.66
N ALA A 121 -7.24 -14.29 9.98
CA ALA A 121 -6.13 -13.64 10.68
C ALA A 121 -4.86 -14.53 10.65
N VAL A 122 -3.70 -13.89 10.55
CA VAL A 122 -2.40 -14.53 10.85
C VAL A 122 -1.85 -13.85 12.10
N ASP A 123 -1.51 -14.65 13.11
CA ASP A 123 -1.08 -14.19 14.44
C ASP A 123 -2.06 -13.20 15.09
N GLY A 124 -3.37 -13.43 14.86
CA GLY A 124 -4.44 -12.58 15.40
C GLY A 124 -4.64 -11.26 14.64
N VAL A 125 -3.97 -11.03 13.51
CA VAL A 125 -4.08 -9.79 12.72
C VAL A 125 -4.57 -10.09 11.29
N ARG A 126 -5.66 -9.42 10.89
CA ARG A 126 -6.11 -9.32 9.49
C ARG A 126 -5.61 -8.04 8.86
N HIS A 127 -5.36 -8.08 7.55
CA HIS A 127 -5.14 -6.88 6.76
C HIS A 127 -6.42 -6.40 6.08
N VAL A 128 -6.62 -5.08 6.07
CA VAL A 128 -7.71 -4.40 5.35
C VAL A 128 -7.10 -3.36 4.41
N GLY A 129 -7.34 -3.52 3.11
CA GLY A 129 -6.95 -2.58 2.07
C GLY A 129 -7.97 -1.45 1.91
N MET A 130 -7.48 -0.23 1.77
CA MET A 130 -8.25 1.01 1.73
C MET A 130 -8.30 1.59 0.30
N ALA A 131 -9.36 2.32 -0.03
CA ALA A 131 -9.56 2.95 -1.33
C ALA A 131 -8.52 4.04 -1.67
N GLY A 132 -7.68 4.45 -0.72
CA GLY A 132 -6.51 5.34 -0.91
C GLY A 132 -5.22 4.59 -1.23
N GLY A 133 -5.30 3.26 -1.32
CA GLY A 133 -4.18 2.38 -1.58
C GLY A 133 -3.56 1.82 -0.32
N GLU A 134 -3.82 2.35 0.87
CA GLU A 134 -3.24 1.90 2.13
C GLU A 134 -3.79 0.60 2.71
N THR A 135 -3.07 0.08 3.71
CA THR A 135 -3.42 -1.16 4.40
C THR A 135 -3.47 -0.87 5.89
N ARG A 136 -4.50 -1.36 6.55
CA ARG A 136 -4.70 -1.29 7.99
C ARG A 136 -4.59 -2.69 8.58
N GLU A 137 -3.89 -2.80 9.70
CA GLU A 137 -3.85 -3.99 10.54
C GLU A 137 -5.02 -3.96 11.52
N VAL A 138 -5.77 -5.05 11.60
CA VAL A 138 -6.97 -5.16 12.45
C VAL A 138 -6.85 -6.44 13.27
N SER A 139 -6.81 -6.29 14.60
CA SER A 139 -6.68 -7.42 15.55
C SER A 139 -7.96 -7.69 16.35
N ASP A 140 -8.95 -6.80 16.21
CA ASP A 140 -10.25 -6.90 16.89
C ASP A 140 -11.35 -7.31 15.88
N ASP A 141 -12.15 -8.31 16.26
CA ASP A 141 -13.20 -8.84 15.38
C ASP A 141 -14.35 -7.84 15.19
N ASP A 142 -14.68 -7.05 16.21
CA ASP A 142 -15.75 -6.06 16.12
C ASP A 142 -15.34 -4.90 15.19
N GLU A 143 -14.10 -4.42 15.30
CA GLU A 143 -13.53 -3.46 14.36
C GLU A 143 -13.56 -3.97 12.91
N TYR A 144 -13.14 -5.23 12.68
CA TYR A 144 -13.18 -5.83 11.35
C TYR A 144 -14.60 -5.84 10.77
N ASN A 145 -15.58 -6.26 11.58
CA ASN A 145 -16.99 -6.31 11.19
C ASN A 145 -17.53 -4.91 10.90
N ASP A 146 -17.19 -3.92 11.72
CA ASP A 146 -17.66 -2.55 11.52
C ASP A 146 -17.06 -1.90 10.26
N LEU A 147 -15.79 -2.20 9.93
CA LEU A 147 -15.17 -1.81 8.66
C LEU A 147 -15.84 -2.49 7.47
N TRP A 148 -16.14 -3.79 7.57
CA TRP A 148 -16.80 -4.58 6.52
C TRP A 148 -18.22 -4.06 6.24
N GLU A 149 -19.00 -3.84 7.28
CA GLU A 149 -20.36 -3.32 7.19
C GLU A 149 -20.39 -1.83 6.80
N GLY A 150 -19.26 -1.14 6.87
CA GLY A 150 -19.13 0.28 6.53
C GLY A 150 -19.73 1.22 7.57
N LYS A 151 -19.77 0.80 8.83
CA LYS A 151 -20.22 1.61 9.97
C LYS A 151 -19.18 2.64 10.37
N VAL A 152 -17.90 2.30 10.23
CA VAL A 152 -16.79 3.21 10.55
C VAL A 152 -16.58 4.15 9.37
N THR A 153 -16.70 5.45 9.64
CA THR A 153 -16.22 6.45 8.71
C THR A 153 -14.73 6.67 8.92
N PRO A 154 -14.00 7.09 7.89
CA PRO A 154 -12.55 7.21 8.03
C PRO A 154 -12.09 8.28 9.05
N ASP A 155 -12.96 9.25 9.41
CA ASP A 155 -12.73 10.23 10.49
C ASP A 155 -12.71 9.59 11.90
N ASP A 156 -13.41 8.47 12.09
CA ASP A 156 -13.50 7.80 13.40
C ASP A 156 -12.18 7.11 13.79
N SER A 157 -11.25 6.94 12.85
CA SER A 157 -10.00 6.20 13.03
C SER A 157 -8.83 7.03 13.57
N GLU A 158 -8.85 8.36 13.47
CA GLU A 158 -7.80 9.23 14.04
C GLU A 158 -8.02 9.54 15.55
N GLY A 159 -9.19 9.18 16.10
CA GLY A 159 -9.54 9.44 17.50
C GLY A 159 -9.02 8.42 18.51
N ALA A 160 -8.64 7.22 18.07
CA ALA A 160 -8.32 6.11 18.98
C ALA A 160 -6.91 6.19 19.60
N GLU A 161 -5.96 6.93 19.02
CA GLU A 161 -4.58 7.03 19.54
C GLU A 161 -4.31 8.29 20.40
N ARG A 162 -5.23 9.27 20.46
CA ARG A 162 -5.03 10.51 21.25
C ARG A 162 -5.63 10.47 22.67
N GLY A 163 -6.15 9.32 23.10
CA GLY A 163 -6.84 9.14 24.38
C GLY A 163 -5.99 8.65 25.57
N ASN A 164 -4.66 8.68 25.47
CA ASN A 164 -3.79 8.25 26.59
C ASN A 164 -2.50 9.10 26.63
N SER A 165 -2.62 10.35 27.07
CA SER A 165 -1.50 11.19 27.50
C SER A 165 -1.97 12.17 28.58
#